data_AF-A0A397CPH9-F1
#
_entry.id   AF-A0A397CPH9-F1
#
_cell.length_a   1.000
_cell.length_b   1.000
_cell.length_c   1.000
_cell.angle_alpha   90.00
_cell.angle_beta   90.00
_cell.angle_gamma   90.00
#
_symmetry.space_group_name_H-M   'P 1'
#
loop_
_entity.id
_entity.type
_entity.pdbx_description
1 polymer ?
#
loop_
_entity_poly.entity_id
_entity_poly.type
_entity_poly.pdbx_seq_one_letter_code
_entity_poly.pdbx_strand_id
1 'polypeptide(L)'
;MLRAAVIKRAFMPRFARHHASSSSEFADLTTNLTYVNDEEEAYTRASTNMKKFLPPLRTGKKGIDLIHDPLFNKGTGYKHAERDRLGLRGLVPPRRLNMKLQLEKLYSLYQEEENPLRKNIFLSELQNRNETLFFRLLIDYIEEMGTSTSRRTRICIPPT
;
A
#
# COMPACT_ATOMS: atom_id res chain seq x y z
N MET A 1 -6.48 14.90 52.53
CA MET A 1 -7.64 14.72 51.63
C MET A 1 -8.11 16.09 51.16
N LEU A 2 -8.56 16.20 49.90
CA LEU A 2 -8.94 17.41 49.15
C LEU A 2 -7.77 18.34 48.77
N ARG A 3 -7.78 19.09 47.66
CA ARG A 3 -8.22 18.97 46.24
C ARG A 3 -7.96 20.38 45.67
N ALA A 4 -7.55 20.46 44.39
CA ALA A 4 -7.67 21.64 43.51
C ALA A 4 -6.76 22.86 43.85
N ALA A 5 -6.29 23.71 42.94
CA ALA A 5 -6.30 23.81 41.48
C ALA A 5 -5.40 25.02 41.12
N VAL A 6 -5.26 25.26 39.81
CA VAL A 6 -5.30 26.58 39.13
C VAL A 6 -4.11 26.85 38.20
N ILE A 7 -4.54 27.02 36.96
CA ILE A 7 -3.88 27.43 35.73
C ILE A 7 -3.32 28.86 35.83
N LYS A 8 -2.13 29.12 35.28
CA LYS A 8 -1.80 30.42 34.70
C LYS A 8 -1.10 30.26 33.35
N ARG A 9 -1.67 30.91 32.35
CA ARG A 9 -1.17 31.03 30.97
C ARG A 9 -0.17 32.18 30.85
N ALA A 10 0.67 32.03 29.83
CA ALA A 10 1.31 33.04 28.98
C ALA A 10 2.54 33.78 29.52
N PHE A 11 3.67 33.58 28.83
CA PHE A 11 4.51 34.67 28.28
C PHE A 11 5.55 34.08 27.32
N MET A 12 5.60 34.52 26.05
CA MET A 12 6.73 34.27 25.15
C MET A 12 7.60 35.52 25.07
N PRO A 13 8.93 35.43 25.09
CA PRO A 13 9.80 36.51 24.62
C PRO A 13 10.51 36.17 23.29
N ARG A 14 10.78 37.26 22.56
CA ARG A 14 11.35 37.38 21.21
C ARG A 14 12.84 37.01 21.15
N PHE A 15 13.24 36.44 20.02
CA PHE A 15 14.62 36.14 19.63
C PHE A 15 15.49 37.39 19.41
N ALA A 16 16.74 37.34 19.87
CA ALA A 16 17.84 38.16 19.37
C ALA A 16 18.99 37.23 18.91
N ARG A 17 19.47 37.41 17.67
CA ARG A 17 20.61 36.69 17.08
C ARG A 17 21.88 37.52 17.25
N HIS A 18 23.00 36.85 17.53
CA HIS A 18 24.31 37.32 17.10
C HIS A 18 25.12 36.16 16.49
N HIS A 19 25.65 36.44 15.29
CA HIS A 19 26.71 35.77 14.52
C HIS A 19 28.03 35.73 15.32
N ALA A 20 29.15 35.05 15.01
CA ALA A 20 29.71 34.05 14.10
C ALA A 20 31.07 33.66 14.79
N SER A 21 31.76 32.53 14.63
CA SER A 21 32.50 32.05 13.45
C SER A 21 33.46 30.91 13.89
N SER A 22 33.66 29.92 13.00
CA SER A 22 34.86 29.11 12.75
C SER A 22 35.44 28.20 13.85
N SER A 23 35.11 26.90 13.86
CA SER A 23 35.86 25.76 13.26
C SER A 23 37.27 25.45 13.82
N SER A 24 37.32 24.60 14.85
CA SER A 24 38.35 23.58 15.06
C SER A 24 37.95 22.68 16.24
N GLU A 25 37.24 21.57 15.99
CA GLU A 25 37.12 20.44 16.95
C GLU A 25 36.37 19.28 16.25
N PHE A 26 37.05 18.64 15.31
CA PHE A 26 36.63 17.40 14.67
C PHE A 26 37.24 16.24 15.46
N ALA A 27 36.70 15.94 16.64
CA ALA A 27 36.84 14.67 17.37
C ALA A 27 36.14 14.82 18.73
N ASP A 28 34.95 14.22 18.85
CA ASP A 28 34.32 13.69 20.07
C ASP A 28 32.79 13.84 20.02
N LEU A 29 32.16 13.09 19.12
CA LEU A 29 30.70 12.85 19.14
C LEU A 29 30.42 11.38 18.80
N THR A 30 31.10 10.44 19.47
CA THR A 30 30.68 9.02 19.49
C THR A 30 30.02 8.63 20.81
N THR A 31 29.64 9.59 21.63
CA THR A 31 28.94 9.34 22.89
C THR A 31 27.60 10.06 22.85
N ASN A 32 26.53 9.27 22.70
CA ASN A 32 25.11 9.64 22.70
C ASN A 32 24.47 9.89 21.32
N LEU A 33 24.63 8.93 20.41
CA LEU A 33 23.53 8.55 19.51
C LEU A 33 22.81 7.31 20.07
N THR A 34 22.44 7.33 21.35
CA THR A 34 21.25 6.59 21.77
C THR A 34 20.06 7.38 21.25
N TYR A 35 19.77 7.19 19.96
CA TYR A 35 18.42 7.38 19.46
C TYR A 35 17.57 6.39 20.25
N VAL A 36 17.02 6.86 21.37
CA VAL A 36 16.00 6.10 22.08
C VAL A 36 14.83 6.06 21.11
N ASN A 37 14.61 4.87 20.58
CA ASN A 37 13.58 4.51 19.62
C ASN A 37 12.18 4.58 20.27
N ASP A 38 11.83 5.72 20.87
CA ASP A 38 10.50 5.98 21.43
C ASP A 38 9.44 6.01 20.33
N GLU A 39 9.84 6.41 19.13
CA GLU A 39 9.00 6.34 17.95
C GLU A 39 8.82 4.87 17.50
N GLU A 40 9.89 4.05 17.54
CA GLU A 40 9.89 2.67 17.01
C GLU A 40 8.95 1.71 17.72
N GLU A 41 8.81 1.95 19.00
CA GLU A 41 7.93 1.20 19.86
C GLU A 41 6.44 1.57 19.67
N ALA A 42 6.13 2.78 19.17
CA ALA A 42 4.75 3.21 18.92
C ALA A 42 4.14 2.57 17.66
N TYR A 43 4.89 2.49 16.56
CA TYR A 43 4.40 1.84 15.33
C TYR A 43 4.30 0.31 15.49
N THR A 44 5.19 -0.28 16.27
CA THR A 44 5.16 -1.73 16.57
C THR A 44 3.94 -2.09 17.43
N ARG A 45 3.62 -1.28 18.45
CA ARG A 45 2.43 -1.47 19.31
C ARG A 45 1.12 -1.21 18.58
N ALA A 46 1.06 -0.21 17.68
CA ALA A 46 -0.11 0.02 16.83
C ALA A 46 -0.38 -1.17 15.89
N SER A 47 0.68 -1.75 15.30
CA SER A 47 0.57 -2.88 14.37
C SER A 47 0.03 -4.15 15.01
N THR A 48 0.37 -4.44 16.27
CA THR A 48 -0.14 -5.65 16.98
C THR A 48 -1.66 -5.64 17.20
N ASN A 49 -2.31 -4.47 17.15
CA ASN A 49 -3.75 -4.28 17.40
C ASN A 49 -4.59 -4.12 16.11
N MET A 50 -3.95 -4.14 14.93
CA MET A 50 -4.60 -3.88 13.63
C MET A 50 -5.26 -5.10 12.98
N LYS A 51 -5.31 -6.27 13.64
CA LYS A 51 -6.15 -7.41 13.20
C LYS A 51 -7.66 -7.16 13.39
N LYS A 52 -8.08 -5.89 13.48
CA LYS A 52 -9.49 -5.52 13.39
C LYS A 52 -9.85 -5.45 11.91
N PHE A 53 -10.46 -6.52 11.41
CA PHE A 53 -11.03 -6.53 10.07
C PHE A 53 -11.91 -5.28 9.90
N LEU A 54 -11.59 -4.46 8.91
CA LEU A 54 -12.45 -3.36 8.51
C LEU A 54 -13.85 -3.93 8.21
N PRO A 55 -14.93 -3.22 8.58
CA PRO A 55 -16.27 -3.68 8.24
C PRO A 55 -16.40 -3.83 6.72
N PRO A 56 -17.17 -4.82 6.23
CA PRO A 56 -17.34 -5.02 4.80
C PRO A 56 -18.00 -3.79 4.17
N LEU A 57 -17.49 -3.38 3.01
CA LEU A 57 -18.06 -2.30 2.22
C LEU A 57 -19.48 -2.69 1.77
N ARG A 58 -20.46 -1.86 2.10
CA ARG A 58 -21.85 -2.04 1.70
C ARG A 58 -22.08 -1.38 0.35
N THR A 59 -22.77 -2.07 -0.55
CA THR A 59 -23.11 -1.54 -1.88
C THR A 59 -24.58 -1.81 -2.21
N GLY A 60 -25.22 -0.85 -2.88
CA GLY A 60 -26.55 -1.01 -3.45
C GLY A 60 -26.53 -1.63 -4.86
N LYS A 61 -25.36 -1.73 -5.49
CA LYS A 61 -25.19 -2.26 -6.85
C LYS A 61 -25.38 -3.78 -6.86
N LYS A 62 -25.93 -4.32 -7.95
CA LYS A 62 -26.18 -5.76 -8.16
C LYS A 62 -25.97 -6.13 -9.62
N GLY A 63 -25.87 -7.43 -9.90
CA GLY A 63 -25.78 -7.95 -11.27
C GLY A 63 -24.58 -7.38 -12.03
N ILE A 64 -24.83 -6.91 -13.24
CA ILE A 64 -23.81 -6.44 -14.17
C ILE A 64 -23.07 -5.18 -13.68
N ASP A 65 -23.79 -4.26 -13.04
CA ASP A 65 -23.23 -3.00 -12.52
C ASP A 65 -22.15 -3.23 -11.47
N LEU A 66 -22.29 -4.33 -10.71
CA LEU A 66 -21.33 -4.71 -9.68
C LEU A 66 -20.08 -5.38 -10.28
N ILE A 67 -20.20 -6.04 -11.43
CA ILE A 67 -19.07 -6.65 -12.14
C ILE A 67 -18.24 -5.58 -12.84
N HIS A 68 -18.86 -4.53 -13.35
CA HIS A 68 -18.15 -3.41 -13.98
C HIS A 68 -17.52 -2.44 -13.00
N ASP A 69 -17.88 -2.49 -11.71
CA ASP A 69 -17.26 -1.67 -10.68
C ASP A 69 -15.97 -2.34 -10.16
N PRO A 70 -14.77 -1.79 -10.43
CA PRO A 70 -13.50 -2.41 -10.07
C PRO A 70 -13.31 -2.55 -8.56
N LEU A 71 -13.96 -1.70 -7.77
CA LEU A 71 -13.88 -1.70 -6.31
C LEU A 71 -14.63 -2.90 -5.71
N PHE A 72 -15.76 -3.29 -6.29
CA PHE A 72 -16.59 -4.39 -5.80
C PHE A 72 -16.32 -5.71 -6.53
N ASN A 73 -15.76 -5.65 -7.73
CA ASN A 73 -15.56 -6.84 -8.54
C ASN A 73 -14.53 -7.80 -7.93
N LYS A 74 -14.96 -9.04 -7.67
CA LYS A 74 -14.09 -10.14 -7.16
C LYS A 74 -13.76 -11.19 -8.22
N GLY A 75 -14.28 -11.05 -9.43
CA GLY A 75 -14.18 -12.06 -10.50
C GLY A 75 -14.68 -13.43 -10.04
N THR A 76 -13.80 -14.43 -10.03
CA THR A 76 -14.12 -15.80 -9.56
C THR A 76 -14.14 -15.94 -8.03
N GLY A 77 -13.81 -14.87 -7.29
CA GLY A 77 -13.71 -14.84 -5.83
C GLY A 77 -15.04 -14.89 -5.07
N TYR A 78 -16.18 -14.62 -5.74
CA TYR A 78 -17.49 -14.59 -5.09
C TYR A 78 -17.89 -15.95 -4.50
N LYS A 79 -18.29 -15.95 -3.23
CA LYS A 79 -18.91 -17.11 -2.56
C LYS A 79 -20.28 -17.40 -3.18
N HIS A 80 -20.74 -18.65 -3.14
CA HIS A 80 -22.04 -19.03 -3.72
C HIS A 80 -23.20 -18.20 -3.16
N ALA A 81 -23.31 -18.09 -1.84
CA ALA A 81 -24.33 -17.25 -1.19
C ALA A 81 -24.19 -15.74 -1.52
N GLU A 82 -23.00 -15.26 -1.86
CA GLU A 82 -22.79 -13.89 -2.32
C GLU A 82 -23.29 -13.73 -3.76
N ARG A 83 -23.03 -14.70 -4.64
CA ARG A 83 -23.54 -14.71 -6.01
C ARG A 83 -25.07 -14.71 -6.05
N ASP A 84 -25.70 -15.49 -5.16
CA ASP A 84 -27.17 -15.55 -5.08
C ASP A 84 -27.76 -14.21 -4.60
N ARG A 85 -27.20 -13.62 -3.54
CA ARG A 85 -27.69 -12.33 -3.00
C ARG A 85 -27.45 -11.14 -3.93
N LEU A 86 -26.38 -11.16 -4.72
CA LEU A 86 -26.00 -10.09 -5.64
C LEU A 86 -26.49 -10.30 -7.07
N GLY A 87 -27.18 -11.41 -7.37
CA GLY A 87 -27.70 -11.69 -8.72
C GLY A 87 -26.62 -11.98 -9.76
N LEU A 88 -25.54 -12.67 -9.37
CA LEU A 88 -24.37 -12.96 -10.22
C LEU A 88 -24.40 -14.37 -10.84
N ARG A 89 -25.46 -15.15 -10.61
CA ARG A 89 -25.62 -16.48 -11.21
C ARG A 89 -25.70 -16.34 -12.73
N GLY A 90 -24.87 -17.10 -13.44
CA GLY A 90 -24.76 -17.03 -14.90
C GLY A 90 -23.84 -15.91 -15.42
N LEU A 91 -23.54 -14.89 -14.63
CA LEU A 91 -22.68 -13.77 -15.04
C LEU A 91 -21.18 -14.01 -14.76
N VAL A 92 -20.85 -14.82 -13.75
CA VAL A 92 -19.47 -15.18 -13.42
C VAL A 92 -19.23 -16.69 -13.61
N PRO A 93 -18.00 -17.11 -14.00
CA PRO A 93 -17.69 -18.52 -14.18
C PRO A 93 -18.03 -19.37 -12.95
N PRO A 94 -18.51 -20.62 -13.11
CA PRO A 94 -18.95 -21.45 -11.98
C PRO A 94 -17.82 -21.80 -11.02
N ARG A 95 -16.58 -21.90 -11.52
CA ARG A 95 -15.40 -22.15 -10.68
C ARG A 95 -15.15 -20.98 -9.73
N ARG A 96 -15.02 -21.30 -8.45
CA ARG A 96 -14.62 -20.36 -7.40
C ARG A 96 -13.14 -20.49 -7.13
N LEU A 97 -12.42 -19.38 -7.13
CA LEU A 97 -11.03 -19.30 -6.66
C LEU A 97 -10.99 -18.48 -5.37
N ASN A 98 -10.11 -18.84 -4.44
CA ASN A 98 -9.83 -17.98 -3.30
C ASN A 98 -8.82 -16.90 -3.69
N MET A 99 -8.64 -15.88 -2.85
CA MET A 99 -7.73 -14.76 -3.13
C MET A 99 -6.31 -15.24 -3.47
N LYS A 100 -5.76 -16.20 -2.70
CA LYS A 100 -4.41 -16.73 -2.90
C LYS A 100 -4.25 -17.38 -4.28
N LEU A 101 -5.19 -18.23 -4.68
CA LEU A 101 -5.17 -18.91 -5.98
C LEU A 101 -5.37 -17.92 -7.15
N GLN A 102 -6.16 -16.87 -6.94
CA GLN A 102 -6.30 -15.79 -7.92
C GLN A 102 -4.96 -15.05 -8.12
N LEU A 103 -4.28 -14.72 -7.03
CA LEU A 103 -2.97 -14.06 -7.06
C LEU A 103 -1.90 -14.94 -7.71
N GLU A 104 -1.80 -16.21 -7.29
CA GLU A 104 -0.83 -17.16 -7.86
C GLU A 104 -0.98 -17.25 -9.38
N LYS A 105 -2.23 -17.41 -9.86
CA LYS A 105 -2.51 -17.46 -11.29
C LYS A 105 -2.15 -16.14 -12.00
N LEU A 106 -2.50 -15.00 -11.42
CA LEU A 106 -2.20 -13.69 -12.00
C LEU A 106 -0.69 -13.42 -12.04
N TYR A 107 0.02 -13.81 -10.99
CA TYR A 107 1.47 -13.67 -10.90
C TYR A 107 2.18 -14.55 -11.93
N SER A 108 1.75 -15.81 -12.11
CA SER A 108 2.29 -16.67 -13.17
C SER A 108 2.11 -16.04 -14.56
N LEU A 109 0.90 -15.53 -14.87
CA LEU A 109 0.64 -14.84 -16.13
C LEU A 109 1.50 -13.58 -16.32
N TYR A 110 1.75 -12.83 -15.24
CA TYR A 110 2.63 -11.67 -15.26
C TYR A 110 4.11 -12.04 -15.51
N GLN A 111 4.56 -13.19 -14.99
CA GLN A 111 5.92 -13.68 -15.18
C GLN A 111 6.15 -14.28 -16.57
N GLU A 112 5.12 -14.93 -17.14
CA GLU A 112 5.16 -15.47 -18.51
C GLU A 112 5.28 -14.39 -19.58
N GLU A 113 4.80 -13.17 -19.31
CA GLU A 113 4.96 -12.05 -20.24
C GLU A 113 6.41 -11.56 -20.21
N GLU A 114 7.06 -11.43 -21.37
CA GLU A 114 8.43 -10.91 -21.45
C GLU A 114 8.45 -9.40 -21.73
N ASN A 115 7.42 -8.90 -22.42
CA ASN A 115 7.39 -7.52 -22.88
C ASN A 115 6.99 -6.57 -21.74
N PRO A 116 7.85 -5.59 -21.37
CA PRO A 116 7.56 -4.68 -20.25
C PRO A 116 6.35 -3.78 -20.50
N LEU A 117 6.06 -3.40 -21.75
CA LEU A 117 4.87 -2.63 -22.10
C LEU A 117 3.60 -3.47 -21.89
N ARG A 118 3.62 -4.75 -22.30
CA ARG A 118 2.47 -5.64 -22.09
C ARG A 118 2.24 -5.93 -20.61
N LYS A 119 3.30 -6.05 -19.80
CA LYS A 119 3.19 -6.13 -18.34
C LYS A 119 2.46 -4.92 -17.76
N ASN A 120 2.78 -3.71 -18.23
CA ASN A 120 2.10 -2.49 -17.78
C ASN A 120 0.62 -2.46 -18.20
N ILE A 121 0.32 -2.85 -19.44
CA ILE A 121 -1.07 -2.97 -19.92
C ILE A 121 -1.83 -3.99 -19.08
N PHE A 122 -1.25 -5.15 -18.81
CA PHE A 122 -1.85 -6.20 -17.98
C PHE A 122 -2.19 -5.68 -16.57
N LEU A 123 -1.26 -4.98 -15.92
CA LEU A 123 -1.49 -4.39 -14.60
C LEU A 123 -2.59 -3.32 -14.63
N SER A 124 -2.61 -2.48 -15.67
CA SER A 124 -3.65 -1.46 -15.88
C SER A 124 -5.03 -2.10 -16.09
N GLU A 125 -5.12 -3.16 -16.88
CA GLU A 125 -6.37 -3.90 -17.07
C GLU A 125 -6.82 -4.64 -15.80
N LEU A 126 -5.87 -5.13 -14.99
CA LEU A 126 -6.19 -5.75 -13.71
C LEU A 126 -6.79 -4.72 -12.76
N GLN A 127 -6.17 -3.54 -12.66
CA GLN A 127 -6.68 -2.41 -11.87
C GLN A 127 -8.10 -2.03 -12.30
N ASN A 128 -8.33 -1.88 -13.61
CA ASN A 128 -9.64 -1.53 -14.18
C ASN A 128 -10.72 -2.60 -14.00
N ARG A 129 -10.37 -3.83 -13.63
CA ARG A 129 -11.33 -4.91 -13.42
C ARG A 129 -11.49 -5.29 -11.96
N ASN A 130 -10.44 -5.20 -11.15
CA ASN A 130 -10.43 -5.63 -9.76
C ASN A 130 -9.30 -4.92 -8.99
N GLU A 131 -9.63 -3.81 -8.35
CA GLU A 131 -8.68 -3.02 -7.57
C GLU A 131 -8.12 -3.80 -6.38
N THR A 132 -8.95 -4.63 -5.75
CA THR A 132 -8.50 -5.40 -4.57
C THR A 132 -7.39 -6.37 -4.92
N LEU A 133 -7.52 -7.12 -6.04
CA LEU A 133 -6.47 -8.02 -6.51
C LEU A 133 -5.24 -7.25 -6.97
N PHE A 134 -5.42 -6.13 -7.65
CA PHE A 134 -4.32 -5.29 -8.10
C PHE A 134 -3.45 -4.80 -6.94
N PHE A 135 -4.06 -4.16 -5.93
CA PHE A 135 -3.30 -3.67 -4.77
C PHE A 135 -2.70 -4.81 -3.96
N ARG A 136 -3.41 -5.95 -3.87
CA ARG A 136 -2.87 -7.11 -3.17
C ARG A 136 -1.64 -7.68 -3.86
N LEU A 137 -1.68 -7.81 -5.19
CA LEU A 137 -0.56 -8.25 -6.00
C LEU A 137 0.63 -7.28 -5.90
N LEU A 138 0.37 -5.97 -5.98
CA LEU A 138 1.41 -4.95 -5.82
C LEU A 138 2.09 -5.01 -4.46
N ILE A 139 1.32 -5.15 -3.36
CA ILE A 139 1.90 -5.23 -2.02
C ILE A 139 2.77 -6.47 -1.88
N ASP A 140 2.31 -7.61 -2.41
CA ASP A 140 3.03 -8.88 -2.29
C ASP A 140 4.30 -8.94 -3.18
N TYR A 141 4.35 -8.19 -4.30
CA TYR A 141 5.45 -8.24 -5.30
C TYR A 141 6.02 -6.88 -5.71
N ILE A 142 6.03 -5.90 -4.80
CA ILE A 142 6.38 -4.50 -5.11
C ILE A 142 7.77 -4.34 -5.74
N GLU A 143 8.75 -5.12 -5.28
CA GLU A 143 10.15 -5.05 -5.75
C GLU A 143 10.29 -5.50 -7.21
N GLU A 144 9.55 -6.54 -7.60
CA GLU A 144 9.57 -7.07 -8.97
C GLU A 144 8.77 -6.19 -9.94
N MET A 145 7.64 -5.65 -9.49
CA MET A 145 6.76 -4.83 -10.34
C MET A 145 7.24 -3.40 -10.50
N GLY A 146 7.86 -2.82 -9.46
CA GLY A 146 8.44 -1.47 -9.52
C GLY A 146 9.70 -1.39 -10.40
N THR A 147 10.39 -2.51 -10.63
CA THR A 147 11.65 -2.52 -11.38
C THR A 147 11.47 -2.75 -12.87
N SER A 148 10.32 -3.26 -13.35
CA SER A 148 10.07 -3.43 -14.79
C SER A 148 9.99 -2.10 -15.54
N THR A 149 9.70 -1.00 -14.84
CA THR A 149 9.72 0.36 -15.38
C THR A 149 11.10 1.04 -15.27
N SER A 150 12.04 0.46 -14.50
CA SER A 150 13.30 1.11 -14.09
C SER A 150 14.58 0.43 -14.61
N ARG A 151 14.48 -0.64 -15.42
CA ARG A 151 15.66 -1.21 -16.09
C ARG A 151 16.00 -0.43 -17.37
N ARG A 152 16.76 0.66 -17.17
CA ARG A 152 17.65 1.34 -18.14
C ARG A 152 17.39 1.00 -19.61
N THR A 153 16.76 1.94 -20.32
CA THR A 153 17.13 2.23 -21.70
C THR A 153 18.63 2.58 -21.76
N ARG A 154 19.52 1.58 -21.77
CA ARG A 154 20.86 1.77 -22.31
C ARG A 154 20.71 1.87 -23.82
N ILE A 155 20.40 3.06 -24.30
CA ILE A 155 20.57 3.42 -25.70
C ILE A 155 22.08 3.38 -25.94
N CYS A 156 22.57 2.30 -26.54
CA CYS A 156 23.91 2.23 -27.09
C CYS A 156 23.97 3.17 -28.29
N ILE A 157 24.48 4.39 -28.09
CA ILE A 157 24.91 5.24 -29.19
C ILE A 157 26.34 4.78 -29.55
N PRO A 158 26.60 4.27 -30.77
CA PRO A 158 27.95 3.93 -31.17
C PRO A 158 28.78 5.22 -31.37
N PRO A 159 30.03 5.28 -30.90
CA PRO A 159 30.91 6.40 -31.24
C PRO A 159 31.31 6.31 -32.72
N THR A 160 31.24 7.45 -33.41
CA THR A 160 31.77 7.70 -34.77
C THR A 160 33.28 7.69 -34.81
#